data_AF-A0A532V1L0-F1
#
_entry.id   AF-A0A532V1L0-F1
#
_cell.length_a   1.000
_cell.length_b   1.000
_cell.length_c   1.000
_cell.angle_alpha   90.00
_cell.angle_beta   90.00
_cell.angle_gamma   90.00
#
_symmetry.space_group_name_H-M   'P 1'
#
loop_
_entity.id
_entity.type
_entity.pdbx_description
1 polymer ?
#
loop_
_entity_poly.entity_id
_entity_poly.type
_entity_poly.pdbx_seq_one_letter_code
_entity_poly.pdbx_strand_id
1 'polypeptide(L)'
;MAVDKALHPKGSIIFKLLIVVFLFLMMVSILFPRAEWKVQDEEKITCQLQMENLSYVVREYSYKHQGYVDSLGEYLEFIRTDSVLVDPPRYEIESLVRDASEGRDSLLLDFSDEFHLSHFKADTIRRVVMEWVFLLLDSIHVYVVREHGLKNQGYVDDLGEYLEFIRTDSVLIDQARYEIERLTRDASEGRDSLLLDFSDEFHLSHFKADTTRLVVMERDSLLLDSVHVYVVPHREFIKIPVSILVLTAETPITVMAREKNVTDHAMLIWANSHINYSWIMPEPVLMKASDAVISLPVDSLELCTTSRMPYKLNVNVRSRLEGVAKFLVHKDSLETNISRDTLMVDLFNHNLKTDALAEVLVIVAEDSSLIEKKDSLLVSHFIKKVSEVKRKDEFEVSGDYTITVPADTMANWQDSLRIRQAVFLAHVDSLSMVLKSLEEFQLLTTRVSYEESYYIAKVDTIGVTIRCPIDSVYHKPDRSLIQKIFGVGPTENHGHVENGDLSWSEQK
;
A
#
# COMPACT_ATOMS: atom_id res chain seq x y z
N MET A 1 -12.08 -68.65 -57.06
CA MET A 1 -12.15 -67.99 -55.74
C MET A 1 -10.74 -67.79 -55.24
N ALA A 2 -10.13 -66.64 -55.56
CA ALA A 2 -8.85 -66.24 -55.02
C ALA A 2 -9.11 -65.53 -53.69
N VAL A 3 -8.65 -66.12 -52.60
CA VAL A 3 -8.73 -65.51 -51.26
C VAL A 3 -7.68 -64.41 -51.22
N ASP A 4 -8.14 -63.16 -51.17
CA ASP A 4 -7.32 -61.99 -50.87
C ASP A 4 -6.64 -62.21 -49.52
N LYS A 5 -5.38 -62.63 -49.56
CA LYS A 5 -4.51 -62.58 -48.39
C LYS A 5 -4.29 -61.10 -48.09
N ALA A 6 -5.08 -60.57 -47.15
CA ALA A 6 -4.86 -59.26 -46.56
C ALA A 6 -3.38 -59.15 -46.17
N LEU A 7 -2.65 -58.36 -46.96
CA LEU A 7 -1.28 -57.96 -46.68
C LEU A 7 -1.33 -57.17 -45.37
N HIS A 8 -1.21 -57.86 -44.22
CA HIS A 8 -0.81 -57.19 -43.00
C HIS A 8 0.59 -56.66 -43.27
N PRO A 9 0.78 -55.33 -43.41
CA PRO A 9 2.13 -54.80 -43.54
C PRO A 9 2.86 -55.25 -42.29
N LYS A 10 3.98 -55.97 -42.45
CA LYS A 10 4.93 -56.25 -41.39
C LYS A 10 5.57 -54.92 -40.99
N GLY A 11 4.78 -54.07 -40.33
CA GLY A 11 5.26 -52.83 -39.72
C GLY A 11 6.37 -53.23 -38.77
N SER A 12 7.59 -52.75 -39.06
CA SER A 12 8.75 -53.06 -38.25
C SER A 12 8.44 -52.75 -36.80
N ILE A 13 8.62 -53.74 -35.93
CA ILE A 13 8.43 -53.63 -34.47
C ILE A 13 9.20 -52.42 -33.92
N ILE A 14 10.33 -52.09 -34.56
CA ILE A 14 11.17 -50.94 -34.27
C ILE A 14 10.38 -49.62 -34.38
N PHE A 15 9.56 -49.43 -35.42
CA PHE A 15 8.76 -48.20 -35.57
C PHE A 15 7.70 -48.07 -34.48
N LYS A 16 7.06 -49.17 -34.07
CA LYS A 16 6.09 -49.14 -32.97
C LYS A 16 6.76 -48.72 -31.66
N LEU A 17 7.94 -49.27 -31.36
CA LEU A 17 8.71 -48.91 -30.17
C LEU A 17 9.14 -47.45 -30.22
N LEU A 18 9.63 -46.98 -31.37
CA LEU A 18 10.05 -45.60 -31.57
C LEU A 18 8.87 -44.63 -31.38
N ILE A 19 7.68 -44.92 -31.94
CA ILE A 19 6.48 -44.09 -31.73
C ILE A 19 6.13 -43.99 -30.25
N VAL A 20 6.18 -45.10 -29.50
CA VAL A 20 5.90 -45.09 -28.05
C VAL A 20 6.92 -44.24 -27.29
N VAL A 21 8.22 -44.33 -27.63
CA VAL A 21 9.27 -43.50 -27.03
C VAL A 21 9.06 -42.02 -27.34
N PHE A 22 8.70 -41.66 -28.58
CA PHE A 22 8.40 -40.27 -28.94
C PHE A 22 7.17 -39.72 -28.20
N LEU A 23 6.09 -40.50 -28.10
CA LEU A 23 4.91 -40.10 -27.33
C LEU A 23 5.25 -39.92 -25.85
N PHE A 24 6.08 -40.79 -25.29
CA PHE A 24 6.56 -40.65 -23.92
C PHE A 24 7.39 -39.37 -23.74
N LEU A 25 8.36 -39.11 -24.63
CA LEU A 25 9.16 -37.88 -24.58
C LEU A 25 8.31 -36.62 -24.71
N MET A 26 7.27 -36.64 -25.56
CA MET A 26 6.32 -35.55 -25.73
C MET A 26 5.47 -35.32 -24.47
N MET A 27 5.01 -36.38 -23.81
CA MET A 27 4.31 -36.25 -22.53
C MET A 27 5.22 -35.67 -21.45
N VAL A 28 6.46 -36.17 -21.34
CA VAL A 28 7.44 -35.65 -20.37
C VAL A 28 7.75 -34.18 -20.66
N SER A 29 7.92 -33.77 -21.92
CA SER A 29 8.21 -32.38 -22.27
C SER A 29 7.10 -31.39 -21.95
N ILE A 30 5.85 -31.87 -21.78
CA ILE A 30 4.71 -31.02 -21.42
C ILE A 30 4.44 -31.07 -19.91
N LEU A 31 4.44 -32.27 -19.32
CA LEU A 31 4.07 -32.46 -17.92
C LEU A 31 5.17 -32.00 -16.96
N PHE A 32 6.44 -32.19 -17.34
CA PHE A 32 7.57 -31.85 -16.47
C PHE A 32 7.70 -30.33 -16.24
N PRO A 33 7.74 -29.47 -17.28
CA PRO A 33 7.78 -28.01 -17.07
C PRO A 33 6.56 -27.49 -16.30
N ARG A 34 5.37 -28.05 -16.55
CA ARG A 34 4.15 -27.65 -15.84
C ARG A 34 4.23 -27.95 -14.33
N ALA A 35 4.79 -29.09 -13.95
CA ALA A 35 4.98 -29.43 -12.54
C ALA A 35 6.01 -28.50 -11.88
N GLU A 36 7.12 -28.21 -12.58
CA GLU A 36 8.16 -27.32 -12.09
C GLU A 36 7.69 -25.86 -11.97
N TRP A 37 6.89 -25.35 -12.91
CA TRP A 37 6.31 -24.01 -12.81
C TRP A 37 5.38 -23.88 -11.61
N LYS A 38 4.56 -24.90 -11.32
CA LYS A 38 3.74 -24.91 -10.10
C LYS A 38 4.59 -24.83 -8.84
N VAL A 39 5.69 -25.57 -8.77
CA VAL A 39 6.62 -25.50 -7.63
C VAL A 39 7.26 -24.10 -7.54
N GLN A 40 7.61 -23.48 -8.67
CA GLN A 40 8.13 -22.10 -8.68
C GLN A 40 7.09 -21.08 -8.23
N ASP A 41 5.83 -21.24 -8.65
CA ASP A 41 4.72 -20.38 -8.22
C ASP A 41 4.46 -20.53 -6.71
N GLU A 42 4.44 -21.76 -6.19
CA GLU A 42 4.31 -22.04 -4.76
C GLU A 42 5.48 -21.44 -3.95
N GLU A 43 6.72 -21.58 -4.43
CA GLU A 43 7.88 -20.97 -3.80
C GLU A 43 7.82 -19.43 -3.82
N LYS A 44 7.35 -18.83 -4.93
CA LYS A 44 7.15 -17.39 -5.07
C LYS A 44 6.12 -16.90 -4.07
N ILE A 45 4.94 -17.52 -4.02
CA ILE A 45 3.88 -17.18 -3.06
C ILE A 45 4.39 -17.31 -1.63
N THR A 46 5.10 -18.39 -1.31
CA THR A 46 5.66 -18.59 0.04
C THR A 46 6.68 -17.50 0.37
N CYS A 47 7.55 -17.13 -0.57
CA CYS A 47 8.53 -16.07 -0.37
C CYS A 47 7.88 -14.69 -0.20
N GLN A 48 6.79 -14.42 -0.92
CA GLN A 48 5.99 -13.19 -0.77
C GLN A 48 5.35 -13.14 0.62
N LEU A 49 4.74 -14.24 1.06
CA LEU A 49 4.18 -14.36 2.41
C LEU A 49 5.24 -14.22 3.51
N GLN A 50 6.45 -14.71 3.30
CA GLN A 50 7.58 -14.50 4.22
C GLN A 50 7.97 -13.02 4.30
N MET A 51 8.02 -12.31 3.17
CA MET A 51 8.32 -10.88 3.14
C MET A 51 7.20 -10.03 3.76
N GLU A 52 5.93 -10.41 3.57
CA GLU A 52 4.78 -9.81 4.26
C GLU A 52 4.89 -9.99 5.78
N ASN A 53 5.11 -11.22 6.26
CA ASN A 53 5.36 -11.50 7.68
C ASN A 53 6.52 -10.65 8.23
N LEU A 54 7.64 -10.55 7.50
CA LEU A 54 8.75 -9.69 7.91
C LEU A 54 8.36 -8.20 7.95
N SER A 55 7.56 -7.72 6.99
CA SER A 55 7.05 -6.35 6.99
C SER A 55 6.25 -6.04 8.26
N TYR A 56 5.38 -6.97 8.67
CA TYR A 56 4.65 -6.85 9.93
C TYR A 56 5.60 -6.77 11.14
N VAL A 57 6.58 -7.67 11.22
CA VAL A 57 7.58 -7.64 12.31
C VAL A 57 8.33 -6.31 12.35
N VAL A 58 8.74 -5.77 11.19
CA VAL A 58 9.45 -4.48 11.10
C VAL A 58 8.56 -3.33 11.58
N ARG A 59 7.27 -3.34 11.22
CA ARG A 59 6.31 -2.32 11.65
C ARG A 59 6.09 -2.35 13.16
N GLU A 60 5.86 -3.52 13.73
CA GLU A 60 5.71 -3.70 15.19
C GLU A 60 6.96 -3.26 15.96
N TYR A 61 8.14 -3.62 15.45
CA TYR A 61 9.41 -3.15 16.02
C TYR A 61 9.50 -1.63 16.01
N SER A 62 9.16 -1.00 14.88
CA SER A 62 9.21 0.46 14.72
C SER A 62 8.26 1.18 15.65
N TYR A 63 7.04 0.66 15.81
CA TYR A 63 6.06 1.21 16.76
C TYR A 63 6.62 1.20 18.19
N LYS A 64 7.21 0.07 18.62
CA LYS A 64 7.74 -0.08 19.98
C LYS A 64 9.00 0.74 20.23
N HIS A 65 9.93 0.77 19.28
CA HIS A 65 11.25 1.36 19.47
C HIS A 65 11.41 2.76 18.87
N GLN A 66 10.37 3.29 18.19
CA GLN A 66 10.38 4.58 17.52
C GLN A 66 11.54 4.72 16.51
N GLY A 67 11.84 3.65 15.77
CA GLY A 67 12.96 3.59 14.84
C GLY A 67 13.11 2.25 14.13
N TYR A 68 14.09 2.17 13.23
CA TYR A 68 14.38 0.98 12.42
C TYR A 68 15.82 0.53 12.61
N VAL A 69 16.04 -0.77 12.49
CA VAL A 69 17.36 -1.40 12.50
C VAL A 69 17.69 -2.01 11.15
N ASP A 70 18.98 -2.11 10.83
CA ASP A 70 19.50 -2.60 9.55
C ASP A 70 19.79 -4.11 9.56
N SER A 71 19.60 -4.77 10.71
CA SER A 71 19.83 -6.21 10.89
C SER A 71 18.53 -6.99 10.94
N LEU A 72 18.36 -7.92 10.00
CA LEU A 72 17.25 -8.89 10.03
C LEU A 72 17.24 -9.71 11.32
N GLY A 73 18.41 -10.07 11.85
CA GLY A 73 18.52 -10.87 13.07
C GLY A 73 17.93 -10.18 14.30
N GLU A 74 17.95 -8.86 14.35
CA GLU A 74 17.39 -8.08 15.47
C GLU A 74 15.86 -8.08 15.44
N TYR A 75 15.25 -7.93 14.26
CA TYR A 75 13.80 -8.11 14.09
C TYR A 75 13.34 -9.52 14.45
N LEU A 76 14.11 -10.54 14.07
CA LEU A 76 13.79 -11.93 14.41
C LEU A 76 13.98 -12.23 15.90
N GLU A 77 14.96 -11.63 16.56
CA GLU A 77 15.13 -11.79 18.00
C GLU A 77 14.04 -11.06 18.78
N PHE A 78 13.65 -9.88 18.32
CA PHE A 78 12.50 -9.13 18.83
C PHE A 78 11.25 -10.01 18.81
N ILE A 79 10.87 -10.59 17.67
CA ILE A 79 9.63 -11.37 17.58
C ILE A 79 9.66 -12.69 18.40
N ARG A 80 10.86 -13.23 18.68
CA ARG A 80 11.03 -14.43 19.52
C ARG A 80 10.87 -14.13 21.01
N THR A 81 11.41 -13.00 21.44
CA THR A 81 11.54 -12.66 22.85
C THR A 81 10.37 -11.84 23.36
N ASP A 82 9.76 -11.04 22.49
CA ASP A 82 8.74 -10.10 22.89
C ASP A 82 7.35 -10.71 23.03
N SER A 83 6.52 -10.04 23.83
CA SER A 83 5.11 -10.32 23.98
C SER A 83 4.29 -9.10 23.61
N VAL A 84 3.16 -9.37 22.99
CA VAL A 84 2.20 -8.36 22.53
C VAL A 84 0.89 -8.59 23.25
N LEU A 85 0.26 -7.51 23.67
CA LEU A 85 -1.09 -7.56 24.21
C LEU A 85 -2.04 -7.60 23.03
N VAL A 86 -2.66 -8.77 22.84
CA VAL A 86 -3.63 -8.95 21.76
C VAL A 86 -4.99 -8.63 22.35
N ASP A 87 -5.49 -7.45 22.00
CA ASP A 87 -6.88 -7.11 22.24
C ASP A 87 -7.77 -8.04 21.41
N PRO A 88 -8.94 -8.45 21.93
CA PRO A 88 -9.90 -9.08 21.06
C PRO A 88 -10.28 -8.13 19.94
N PRO A 89 -10.44 -8.66 18.73
CA PRO A 89 -10.89 -7.87 17.61
C PRO A 89 -12.24 -7.25 17.95
N ARG A 90 -12.42 -5.97 17.62
CA ARG A 90 -13.61 -5.19 18.01
C ARG A 90 -14.41 -4.84 16.77
N TYR A 91 -15.71 -4.93 16.91
CA TYR A 91 -16.60 -4.55 15.85
C TYR A 91 -16.88 -3.06 15.95
N GLU A 92 -16.59 -2.33 14.88
CA GLU A 92 -16.99 -0.94 14.75
C GLU A 92 -18.32 -0.90 13.99
N ILE A 93 -19.25 -0.11 14.51
CA ILE A 93 -20.56 0.06 13.89
C ILE A 93 -20.64 1.47 13.39
N GLU A 94 -20.56 1.63 12.09
CA GLU A 94 -20.84 2.89 11.45
C GLU A 94 -22.34 2.99 11.13
N SER A 95 -23.03 3.88 11.84
CA SER A 95 -24.41 4.21 11.53
C SER A 95 -24.45 5.33 10.50
N LEU A 96 -24.81 4.99 9.25
CA LEU A 96 -24.88 5.93 8.14
C LEU A 96 -26.27 6.53 7.94
N VAL A 97 -27.04 6.69 9.02
CA VAL A 97 -28.36 7.33 8.95
C VAL A 97 -28.15 8.84 8.86
N ARG A 98 -28.10 9.37 7.63
CA ARG A 98 -27.93 10.82 7.43
C ARG A 98 -29.24 11.61 7.57
N ASP A 99 -30.40 10.97 7.40
CA ASP A 99 -31.71 11.53 7.75
C ASP A 99 -32.79 10.44 7.82
N ALA A 100 -33.33 10.15 9.01
CA ALA A 100 -34.41 9.18 9.19
C ALA A 100 -35.71 9.57 8.48
N SER A 101 -35.83 10.83 8.05
CA SER A 101 -37.04 11.36 7.40
C SER A 101 -37.11 11.11 5.89
N GLU A 102 -36.01 10.75 5.23
CA GLU A 102 -35.97 10.60 3.77
C GLU A 102 -36.12 9.15 3.25
N GLY A 103 -36.12 8.15 4.14
CA GLY A 103 -36.29 6.74 3.76
C GLY A 103 -35.22 6.23 2.78
N ARG A 104 -34.01 6.81 2.83
CA ARG A 104 -32.87 6.44 1.99
C ARG A 104 -31.67 6.09 2.86
N ASP A 105 -31.18 4.89 2.69
CA ASP A 105 -29.89 4.48 3.21
C ASP A 105 -28.80 4.70 2.16
N SER A 106 -27.67 5.21 2.61
CA SER A 106 -26.43 5.24 1.84
C SER A 106 -25.43 4.31 2.51
N LEU A 107 -24.73 3.53 1.69
CA LEU A 107 -23.67 2.62 2.12
C LEU A 107 -22.33 3.35 2.04
N LEU A 108 -21.54 3.28 3.12
CA LEU A 108 -20.15 3.70 3.19
C LEU A 108 -19.42 2.50 3.76
N LEU A 109 -18.63 1.88 2.91
CA LEU A 109 -17.71 0.83 3.30
C LEU A 109 -16.39 1.55 3.55
N ASP A 110 -16.08 1.79 4.81
CA ASP A 110 -14.82 2.39 5.24
C ASP A 110 -14.03 1.35 6.03
N PHE A 111 -12.84 1.02 5.52
CA PHE A 111 -11.95 0.05 6.13
C PHE A 111 -10.83 0.81 6.78
N SER A 112 -10.73 0.71 8.10
CA SER A 112 -9.69 1.40 8.86
C SER A 112 -8.50 0.51 9.23
N ASP A 113 -8.51 -0.74 8.72
CA ASP A 113 -7.36 -1.63 8.66
C ASP A 113 -6.62 -1.44 7.32
N GLU A 114 -5.76 -0.42 7.28
CA GLU A 114 -4.83 -0.18 6.16
C GLU A 114 -3.80 -1.32 6.00
N PHE A 115 -3.77 -2.31 6.91
CA PHE A 115 -2.68 -3.29 7.00
C PHE A 115 -2.91 -4.54 6.17
N HIS A 116 -4.15 -4.94 5.91
CA HIS A 116 -4.47 -6.23 5.27
C HIS A 116 -5.24 -6.12 3.94
N LEU A 117 -5.82 -4.96 3.63
CA LEU A 117 -6.64 -4.76 2.44
C LEU A 117 -5.92 -3.93 1.39
N SER A 118 -5.69 -4.50 0.21
CA SER A 118 -5.07 -3.79 -0.92
C SER A 118 -6.05 -3.37 -2.01
N HIS A 119 -7.24 -4.01 -2.10
CA HIS A 119 -8.19 -3.78 -3.20
C HIS A 119 -9.63 -4.01 -2.75
N PHE A 120 -10.57 -3.25 -3.32
CA PHE A 120 -12.00 -3.44 -3.18
C PHE A 120 -12.57 -4.15 -4.42
N LYS A 121 -13.20 -5.32 -4.24
CA LYS A 121 -13.95 -6.00 -5.30
C LYS A 121 -15.43 -6.10 -4.93
N ALA A 122 -16.23 -5.12 -5.34
CA ALA A 122 -17.68 -5.23 -5.29
C ALA A 122 -18.19 -6.13 -6.43
N ASP A 123 -18.39 -7.42 -6.14
CA ASP A 123 -19.23 -8.25 -6.98
C ASP A 123 -20.70 -7.92 -6.69
N THR A 124 -21.36 -7.22 -7.61
CA THR A 124 -22.80 -6.97 -7.50
C THR A 124 -23.51 -8.33 -7.49
N ILE A 125 -24.32 -8.61 -6.45
CA ILE A 125 -25.15 -9.82 -6.36
C ILE A 125 -26.16 -9.79 -7.50
N ARG A 126 -25.77 -10.25 -8.70
CA ARG A 126 -26.63 -10.22 -9.89
C ARG A 126 -27.11 -11.57 -10.36
N ARG A 127 -26.85 -12.65 -9.62
CA ARG A 127 -27.36 -13.98 -9.97
C ARG A 127 -27.71 -14.77 -8.72
N VAL A 128 -29.01 -14.92 -8.48
CA VAL A 128 -29.75 -16.09 -7.91
C VAL A 128 -31.13 -15.67 -7.35
N VAL A 129 -31.64 -14.48 -7.67
CA VAL A 129 -33.07 -14.15 -7.48
C VAL A 129 -33.72 -13.86 -8.83
N MET A 130 -33.79 -14.87 -9.69
CA MET A 130 -34.70 -14.86 -10.83
C MET A 130 -35.99 -15.58 -10.43
N GLU A 131 -36.96 -14.80 -9.92
CA GLU A 131 -38.34 -14.81 -10.45
C GLU A 131 -39.33 -13.83 -9.75
N TRP A 132 -38.97 -13.09 -8.69
CA TRP A 132 -39.94 -12.20 -8.01
C TRP A 132 -39.54 -10.73 -7.80
N VAL A 133 -38.35 -10.30 -8.22
CA VAL A 133 -37.91 -8.90 -8.03
C VAL A 133 -37.51 -8.28 -9.36
N PHE A 134 -38.50 -7.74 -10.09
CA PHE A 134 -38.25 -7.04 -11.36
C PHE A 134 -38.66 -5.56 -11.36
N LEU A 135 -38.79 -4.90 -10.20
CA LEU A 135 -39.27 -3.51 -10.18
C LEU A 135 -38.52 -2.48 -9.32
N LEU A 136 -37.38 -2.76 -8.68
CA LEU A 136 -36.84 -1.81 -7.68
C LEU A 136 -35.31 -1.64 -7.64
N LEU A 137 -34.63 -1.55 -8.78
CA LEU A 137 -33.22 -1.11 -8.82
C LEU A 137 -32.97 -0.14 -9.98
N ASP A 138 -33.47 1.09 -9.84
CA ASP A 138 -33.01 2.22 -10.64
C ASP A 138 -31.96 2.99 -9.83
N SER A 139 -30.73 3.02 -10.36
CA SER A 139 -29.54 3.79 -9.93
C SER A 139 -28.91 3.46 -8.56
N ILE A 140 -27.73 2.85 -8.60
CA ILE A 140 -26.73 2.91 -7.53
C ILE A 140 -25.70 3.97 -7.96
N HIS A 141 -25.48 4.98 -7.12
CA HIS A 141 -24.40 5.95 -7.29
C HIS A 141 -23.28 5.59 -6.32
N VAL A 142 -22.13 5.15 -6.84
CA VAL A 142 -20.93 4.89 -6.05
C VAL A 142 -20.10 6.17 -6.03
N TYR A 143 -19.81 6.70 -4.84
CA TYR A 143 -18.87 7.79 -4.65
C TYR A 143 -17.60 7.21 -4.02
N VAL A 144 -16.45 7.37 -4.69
CA VAL A 144 -15.14 7.07 -4.12
C VAL A 144 -14.59 8.38 -3.55
N VAL A 145 -14.51 8.47 -2.22
CA VAL A 145 -13.86 9.59 -1.53
C VAL A 145 -12.50 9.11 -1.07
N ARG A 146 -11.43 9.76 -1.54
CA ARG A 146 -10.07 9.53 -1.07
C ARG A 146 -9.74 10.66 -0.10
N GLU A 147 -9.97 10.47 1.20
CA GLU A 147 -9.58 11.44 2.21
C GLU A 147 -8.13 11.22 2.63
N HIS A 148 -7.26 12.18 2.31
CA HIS A 148 -5.99 12.36 3.00
C HIS A 148 -6.16 13.49 4.02
N GLY A 149 -6.16 13.17 5.31
CA GLY A 149 -6.04 14.20 6.34
C GLY A 149 -6.50 13.80 7.74
N LEU A 150 -5.53 13.45 8.59
CA LEU A 150 -5.66 13.41 10.06
C LEU A 150 -6.33 14.67 10.62
N LYS A 151 -7.50 14.54 11.25
CA LYS A 151 -7.99 15.47 12.30
C LYS A 151 -8.97 14.77 13.26
N ASN A 152 -8.49 14.42 14.45
CA ASN A 152 -8.95 14.97 15.74
C ASN A 152 -8.35 14.17 16.91
N GLN A 153 -7.54 14.86 17.72
CA GLN A 153 -6.98 14.35 18.98
C GLN A 153 -7.98 14.59 20.12
N GLY A 154 -8.31 13.55 20.88
CA GLY A 154 -8.84 13.68 22.23
C GLY A 154 -7.69 13.90 23.22
N TYR A 155 -7.83 14.89 24.09
CA TYR A 155 -6.86 15.17 25.14
C TYR A 155 -6.96 14.13 26.25
N VAL A 156 -5.83 13.48 26.57
CA VAL A 156 -5.61 12.79 27.85
C VAL A 156 -4.93 13.81 28.76
N ASP A 157 -5.62 14.22 29.82
CA ASP A 157 -5.18 15.32 30.70
C ASP A 157 -4.01 14.95 31.63
N ASP A 158 -3.59 13.67 31.67
CA ASP A 158 -2.40 13.22 32.37
C ASP A 158 -1.47 12.40 31.46
N LEU A 159 -0.53 13.12 30.84
CA LEU A 159 0.55 12.55 30.04
C LEU A 159 1.44 11.61 30.89
N GLY A 160 1.48 11.78 32.21
CA GLY A 160 2.25 10.94 33.12
C GLY A 160 1.67 9.54 33.26
N GLU A 161 0.37 9.40 33.52
CA GLU A 161 -0.33 8.11 33.57
C GLU A 161 -0.32 7.39 32.21
N TYR A 162 -0.46 8.14 31.10
CA TYR A 162 -0.39 7.58 29.75
C TYR A 162 1.02 7.06 29.41
N LEU A 163 2.06 7.79 29.80
CA LEU A 163 3.45 7.34 29.63
C LEU A 163 3.83 6.21 30.59
N GLU A 164 3.22 6.12 31.77
CA GLU A 164 3.43 5.01 32.71
C GLU A 164 2.70 3.74 32.25
N PHE A 165 1.52 3.87 31.63
CA PHE A 165 0.80 2.80 30.93
C PHE A 165 1.57 2.28 29.70
N ILE A 166 2.16 3.17 28.89
CA ILE A 166 3.02 2.78 27.76
C ILE A 166 4.34 2.13 28.23
N ARG A 167 4.84 2.51 29.41
CA ARG A 167 6.07 1.94 29.99
C ARG A 167 5.91 0.53 30.55
N THR A 168 4.68 0.04 30.74
CA THR A 168 4.42 -1.34 31.11
C THR A 168 4.36 -2.26 29.88
N ASP A 169 5.52 -2.44 29.23
CA ASP A 169 5.94 -3.55 28.35
C ASP A 169 4.89 -4.36 27.57
N SER A 170 3.93 -3.69 26.92
CA SER A 170 2.98 -4.38 26.04
C SER A 170 2.67 -3.51 24.82
N VAL A 171 3.01 -3.98 23.63
CA VAL A 171 2.54 -3.38 22.38
C VAL A 171 1.11 -3.86 22.14
N LEU A 172 0.22 -2.91 21.85
CA LEU A 172 -1.16 -3.18 21.46
C LEU A 172 -1.13 -3.44 19.95
N ILE A 173 -1.45 -4.66 19.51
CA ILE A 173 -1.65 -4.93 18.08
C ILE A 173 -2.88 -4.14 17.63
N ASP A 174 -2.76 -3.44 16.51
CA ASP A 174 -3.88 -2.71 15.92
C ASP A 174 -5.06 -3.68 15.71
N GLN A 175 -6.22 -3.29 16.23
CA GLN A 175 -7.34 -4.19 16.46
C GLN A 175 -7.85 -4.72 15.12
N ALA A 176 -8.14 -6.02 15.00
CA ALA A 176 -8.92 -6.47 13.86
C ALA A 176 -10.28 -5.76 13.91
N ARG A 177 -10.59 -5.02 12.85
CA ARG A 177 -11.79 -4.20 12.76
C ARG A 177 -12.84 -4.99 12.00
N TYR A 178 -14.06 -4.94 12.53
CA TYR A 178 -15.22 -5.47 11.82
C TYR A 178 -16.10 -4.34 11.39
N GLU A 179 -16.70 -4.50 10.22
CA GLU A 179 -17.68 -3.56 9.70
C GLU A 179 -19.06 -4.19 9.83
N ILE A 180 -19.91 -3.53 10.59
CA ILE A 180 -21.34 -3.82 10.58
C ILE A 180 -22.06 -2.71 9.85
N GLU A 181 -22.62 -3.07 8.70
CA GLU A 181 -23.38 -2.15 7.90
C GLU A 181 -24.88 -2.45 8.03
N ARG A 182 -25.64 -1.46 8.50
CA ARG A 182 -27.10 -1.57 8.64
C ARG A 182 -27.78 -1.18 7.33
N LEU A 183 -28.41 -2.15 6.66
CA LEU A 183 -29.05 -2.02 5.34
C LEU A 183 -30.55 -1.66 5.41
N THR A 184 -30.98 -0.96 6.46
CA THR A 184 -32.41 -0.82 6.82
C THR A 184 -33.17 0.25 6.04
N ARG A 185 -33.63 -0.10 4.82
CA ARG A 185 -34.24 0.84 3.87
C ARG A 185 -35.51 1.56 4.37
N ASP A 186 -36.20 1.05 5.38
CA ASP A 186 -37.44 1.67 5.90
C ASP A 186 -37.63 1.46 7.41
N ALA A 187 -37.12 2.41 8.21
CA ALA A 187 -37.27 2.42 9.66
C ALA A 187 -38.74 2.40 10.13
N SER A 188 -39.68 2.76 9.25
CA SER A 188 -41.11 2.80 9.58
C SER A 188 -41.78 1.43 9.61
N GLU A 189 -41.21 0.42 8.92
CA GLU A 189 -41.73 -0.96 8.92
C GLU A 189 -41.15 -1.83 10.04
N GLY A 190 -40.19 -1.30 10.82
CA GLY A 190 -39.55 -2.00 11.93
C GLY A 190 -38.69 -3.20 11.51
N ARG A 191 -38.37 -3.38 10.23
CA ARG A 191 -37.49 -4.45 9.74
C ARG A 191 -36.05 -4.02 9.76
N ASP A 192 -35.14 -4.93 10.11
CA ASP A 192 -33.70 -4.66 10.10
C ASP A 192 -32.94 -5.69 9.28
N SER A 193 -31.91 -5.21 8.60
CA SER A 193 -30.89 -6.03 7.96
C SER A 193 -29.49 -5.51 8.28
N LEU A 194 -28.57 -6.42 8.57
CA LEU A 194 -27.17 -6.17 8.87
C LEU A 194 -26.30 -6.96 7.89
N LEU A 195 -25.31 -6.31 7.29
CA LEU A 195 -24.19 -6.93 6.61
C LEU A 195 -23.01 -6.91 7.57
N LEU A 196 -22.43 -8.07 7.84
CA LEU A 196 -21.22 -8.21 8.65
C LEU A 196 -20.07 -8.52 7.71
N ASP A 197 -18.96 -7.80 7.83
CA ASP A 197 -17.70 -8.07 7.15
C ASP A 197 -16.50 -7.93 8.11
N PHE A 198 -15.33 -8.42 7.73
CA PHE A 198 -14.09 -8.22 8.48
C PHE A 198 -12.94 -7.84 7.56
N SER A 199 -12.12 -6.87 7.98
CA SER A 199 -11.00 -6.37 7.17
C SER A 199 -9.73 -7.22 7.30
N ASP A 200 -9.59 -7.91 8.43
CA ASP A 200 -8.38 -8.66 8.77
C ASP A 200 -8.44 -10.10 8.22
N GLU A 201 -8.18 -10.23 6.91
CA GLU A 201 -8.07 -11.53 6.24
C GLU A 201 -6.87 -12.36 6.69
N PHE A 202 -5.90 -11.73 7.35
CA PHE A 202 -4.66 -12.37 7.77
C PHE A 202 -4.88 -13.22 9.02
N HIS A 203 -5.57 -12.70 10.05
CA HIS A 203 -5.86 -13.46 11.26
C HIS A 203 -7.17 -14.25 11.16
N LEU A 204 -8.12 -13.79 10.35
CA LEU A 204 -9.50 -14.28 10.36
C LEU A 204 -9.85 -14.99 9.04
N SER A 205 -10.61 -16.10 9.16
CA SER A 205 -10.89 -16.98 8.03
C SER A 205 -12.33 -16.90 7.53
N HIS A 206 -13.31 -16.86 8.44
CA HIS A 206 -14.73 -16.80 8.12
C HIS A 206 -15.57 -16.49 9.37
N PHE A 207 -16.84 -16.14 9.17
CA PHE A 207 -17.84 -16.08 10.24
C PHE A 207 -18.52 -17.44 10.46
N LYS A 208 -18.88 -17.73 11.71
CA LYS A 208 -19.76 -18.83 12.12
C LYS A 208 -20.92 -18.25 12.92
N ALA A 209 -22.15 -18.60 12.58
CA ALA A 209 -23.32 -18.21 13.37
C ALA A 209 -23.94 -19.42 14.06
N ASP A 210 -24.10 -19.37 15.37
CA ASP A 210 -24.92 -20.33 16.12
C ASP A 210 -26.24 -19.67 16.54
N THR A 211 -27.35 -20.29 16.15
CA THR A 211 -28.69 -19.82 16.51
C THR A 211 -29.14 -20.49 17.79
N THR A 212 -29.49 -19.70 18.80
CA THR A 212 -30.04 -20.21 20.06
C THR A 212 -31.48 -19.77 20.17
N ARG A 213 -32.40 -20.70 19.94
CA ARG A 213 -33.84 -20.47 20.15
C ARG A 213 -34.20 -20.77 21.59
N LEU A 214 -34.40 -19.73 22.40
CA LEU A 214 -34.98 -19.89 23.73
C LEU A 214 -36.51 -19.79 23.62
N VAL A 215 -37.21 -20.91 23.72
CA VAL A 215 -38.68 -20.92 23.79
C VAL A 215 -39.08 -20.84 25.26
N VAL A 216 -39.33 -19.63 25.78
CA VAL A 216 -39.89 -19.44 27.13
C VAL A 216 -41.41 -19.32 27.03
N MET A 217 -42.12 -20.34 27.50
CA MET A 217 -43.56 -20.25 27.77
C MET A 217 -43.79 -20.01 29.26
N GLU A 218 -44.19 -18.79 29.64
CA GLU A 218 -45.47 -18.60 30.33
C GLU A 218 -45.84 -17.12 30.51
N ARG A 219 -46.97 -16.78 29.89
CA ARG A 219 -47.94 -15.72 30.15
C ARG A 219 -47.64 -14.24 29.92
N ASP A 220 -46.42 -13.80 29.68
CA ASP A 220 -46.14 -12.44 29.12
C ASP A 220 -44.70 -12.37 28.51
N SER A 221 -44.23 -13.45 27.86
CA SER A 221 -42.85 -13.58 27.40
C SER A 221 -42.68 -13.34 25.89
N LEU A 222 -41.83 -12.37 25.52
CA LEU A 222 -41.32 -12.14 24.17
C LEU A 222 -40.58 -13.40 23.65
N LEU A 223 -40.84 -13.79 22.40
CA LEU A 223 -40.03 -14.77 21.67
C LEU A 223 -38.71 -14.08 21.27
N LEU A 224 -37.72 -14.16 22.15
CA LEU A 224 -36.37 -13.68 21.85
C LEU A 224 -35.63 -14.77 21.06
N ASP A 225 -35.46 -14.53 19.77
CA ASP A 225 -34.49 -15.28 18.97
C ASP A 225 -33.13 -14.60 19.12
N SER A 226 -32.10 -15.40 19.41
CA SER A 226 -30.73 -14.91 19.56
C SER A 226 -29.80 -15.60 18.58
N VAL A 227 -28.94 -14.81 17.94
CA VAL A 227 -27.89 -15.29 17.06
C VAL A 227 -26.56 -14.86 17.64
N HIS A 228 -25.68 -15.83 17.89
CA HIS A 228 -24.31 -15.59 18.29
C HIS A 228 -23.44 -15.73 17.05
N VAL A 229 -22.83 -14.63 16.62
CA VAL A 229 -21.88 -14.62 15.52
C VAL A 229 -20.48 -14.66 16.10
N TYR A 230 -19.74 -15.68 15.70
CA TYR A 230 -18.35 -15.92 16.01
C TYR A 230 -17.53 -15.61 14.77
N VAL A 231 -16.36 -15.05 14.98
CA VAL A 231 -15.33 -15.03 13.95
C VAL A 231 -14.41 -16.22 14.18
N VAL A 232 -14.05 -16.90 13.10
CA VAL A 232 -13.17 -18.06 13.17
C VAL A 232 -11.78 -17.63 12.73
N PRO A 233 -10.79 -17.56 13.64
CA PRO A 233 -9.42 -17.28 13.25
C PRO A 233 -8.88 -18.40 12.35
N HIS A 234 -7.88 -18.10 11.52
CA HIS A 234 -7.12 -19.14 10.85
C HIS A 234 -6.48 -20.08 11.88
N ARG A 235 -6.12 -21.28 11.45
CA ARG A 235 -5.69 -22.36 12.34
C ARG A 235 -4.45 -21.97 13.16
N GLU A 236 -3.56 -21.21 12.56
CA GLU A 236 -2.35 -20.63 13.14
C GLU A 236 -2.65 -19.62 14.26
N PHE A 237 -3.79 -18.93 14.20
CA PHE A 237 -4.20 -17.86 15.12
C PHE A 237 -5.30 -18.28 16.09
N ILE A 238 -5.54 -19.58 16.29
CA ILE A 238 -6.62 -20.08 17.16
C ILE A 238 -6.52 -19.64 18.63
N LYS A 239 -5.36 -19.13 19.04
CA LYS A 239 -5.12 -18.58 20.38
C LYS A 239 -5.59 -17.13 20.54
N ILE A 240 -5.81 -16.41 19.43
CA ILE A 240 -6.29 -15.04 19.46
C ILE A 240 -7.70 -15.05 20.04
N PRO A 241 -7.96 -14.27 21.10
CA PRO A 241 -9.29 -14.20 21.69
C PRO A 241 -10.23 -13.53 20.68
N VAL A 242 -11.34 -14.19 20.32
CA VAL A 242 -12.33 -13.64 19.39
C VAL A 242 -13.55 -13.13 20.14
N SER A 243 -13.99 -11.92 19.80
CA SER A 243 -15.23 -11.36 20.31
C SER A 243 -16.44 -12.10 19.74
N ILE A 244 -17.52 -12.14 20.52
CA ILE A 244 -18.79 -12.74 20.10
C ILE A 244 -19.81 -11.62 19.96
N LEU A 245 -20.35 -11.48 18.75
CA LEU A 245 -21.47 -10.60 18.47
C LEU A 245 -22.78 -11.31 18.79
N VAL A 246 -23.52 -10.79 19.77
CA VAL A 246 -24.81 -11.34 20.20
C VAL A 246 -25.92 -10.47 19.64
N LEU A 247 -26.69 -11.01 18.70
CA LEU A 247 -27.83 -10.37 18.07
C LEU A 247 -29.12 -10.91 18.68
N THR A 248 -30.07 -10.02 18.98
CA THR A 248 -31.38 -10.36 19.54
C THR A 248 -32.48 -9.58 18.85
N ALA A 249 -33.63 -10.21 18.62
CA ALA A 249 -34.78 -9.56 17.98
C ALA A 249 -36.10 -10.12 18.53
N GLU A 250 -37.17 -9.33 18.44
CA GLU A 250 -38.52 -9.76 18.84
C GLU A 250 -39.15 -10.75 17.85
N THR A 251 -38.64 -10.77 16.62
CA THR A 251 -39.01 -11.72 15.57
C THR A 251 -37.82 -12.62 15.24
N PRO A 252 -38.06 -13.82 14.66
CA PRO A 252 -36.98 -14.74 14.31
C PRO A 252 -35.93 -14.09 13.41
N ILE A 253 -34.67 -14.23 13.80
CA ILE A 253 -33.53 -13.75 13.02
C ILE A 253 -33.23 -14.78 11.94
N THR A 254 -33.02 -14.32 10.71
CA THR A 254 -32.62 -15.16 9.59
C THR A 254 -31.18 -14.82 9.20
N VAL A 255 -30.31 -15.82 9.22
CA VAL A 255 -28.91 -15.68 8.79
C VAL A 255 -28.78 -16.30 7.40
N MET A 256 -28.43 -15.49 6.42
CA MET A 256 -28.09 -15.95 5.08
C MET A 256 -26.57 -16.06 4.97
N ALA A 257 -26.03 -17.21 5.35
CA ALA A 257 -24.70 -17.62 4.93
C ALA A 257 -24.79 -18.19 3.50
N ARG A 258 -23.91 -17.75 2.59
CA ARG A 258 -23.85 -18.33 1.23
C ARG A 258 -23.41 -19.80 1.27
N GLU A 259 -23.57 -20.49 0.15
CA GLU A 259 -23.35 -21.94 0.00
C GLU A 259 -22.06 -22.44 0.66
N LYS A 260 -22.11 -23.65 1.23
CA LYS A 260 -20.92 -24.40 1.66
C LYS A 260 -19.89 -24.39 0.53
N ASN A 261 -18.66 -24.00 0.87
CA ASN A 261 -17.47 -23.89 0.00
C ASN A 261 -17.26 -22.55 -0.74
N VAL A 262 -18.03 -21.51 -0.42
CA VAL A 262 -17.66 -20.13 -0.79
C VAL A 262 -16.96 -19.50 0.42
N THR A 263 -15.68 -19.16 0.28
CA THR A 263 -14.93 -18.35 1.24
C THR A 263 -15.37 -16.90 1.09
N ASP A 264 -16.59 -16.59 1.49
CA ASP A 264 -17.06 -15.20 1.52
C ASP A 264 -16.79 -14.61 2.90
N HIS A 265 -16.24 -13.40 2.90
CA HIS A 265 -15.89 -12.62 4.09
C HIS A 265 -17.13 -11.98 4.75
N ALA A 266 -18.25 -11.90 4.02
CA ALA A 266 -19.46 -11.22 4.48
C ALA A 266 -20.65 -12.14 4.83
N MET A 267 -21.43 -11.75 5.84
CA MET A 267 -22.66 -12.43 6.30
C MET A 267 -23.86 -11.47 6.31
N LEU A 268 -24.97 -11.87 5.68
CA LEU A 268 -26.23 -11.11 5.72
C LEU A 268 -27.17 -11.66 6.80
N ILE A 269 -27.63 -10.78 7.68
CA ILE A 269 -28.54 -11.12 8.78
C ILE A 269 -29.75 -10.20 8.70
N TRP A 270 -30.97 -10.76 8.84
CA TRP A 270 -32.19 -9.95 8.89
C TRP A 270 -33.11 -10.35 10.03
N ALA A 271 -34.06 -9.47 10.36
CA ALA A 271 -35.25 -9.78 11.15
C ALA A 271 -36.44 -8.90 10.70
N ASN A 272 -37.67 -9.34 10.98
CA ASN A 272 -38.90 -8.55 10.74
C ASN A 272 -39.19 -7.56 11.88
N SER A 273 -38.22 -7.37 12.79
CA SER A 273 -38.24 -6.47 13.94
C SER A 273 -36.85 -5.85 14.07
N HIS A 274 -36.71 -4.84 14.93
CA HIS A 274 -35.41 -4.27 15.26
C HIS A 274 -34.45 -5.37 15.80
N ILE A 275 -33.24 -5.44 15.25
CA ILE A 275 -32.14 -6.26 15.77
C ILE A 275 -31.35 -5.41 16.77
N ASN A 276 -31.40 -5.81 18.03
CA ASN A 276 -30.49 -5.31 19.04
C ASN A 276 -29.21 -6.15 19.01
N TYR A 277 -28.06 -5.52 19.26
CA TYR A 277 -26.79 -6.21 19.32
C TYR A 277 -26.04 -5.87 20.62
N SER A 278 -25.23 -6.80 21.07
CA SER A 278 -24.32 -6.63 22.21
C SER A 278 -23.07 -7.47 22.00
N TRP A 279 -22.01 -7.18 22.76
CA TRP A 279 -20.72 -7.83 22.60
C TRP A 279 -20.36 -8.63 23.84
N ILE A 280 -19.79 -9.80 23.61
CA ILE A 280 -18.99 -10.49 24.62
C ILE A 280 -17.54 -10.32 24.21
N MET A 281 -16.88 -9.36 24.84
CA MET A 281 -15.44 -9.12 24.66
C MET A 281 -14.69 -10.02 25.64
N PRO A 282 -13.91 -11.01 25.17
CA PRO A 282 -12.99 -11.71 26.06
C PRO A 282 -11.91 -10.73 26.57
N GLU A 283 -11.27 -11.06 27.68
CA GLU A 283 -10.17 -10.22 28.18
C GLU A 283 -8.99 -10.25 27.18
N PRO A 284 -8.27 -9.12 27.01
CA PRO A 284 -7.04 -9.10 26.24
C PRO A 284 -6.07 -10.16 26.74
N VAL A 285 -5.38 -10.84 25.82
CA VAL A 285 -4.44 -11.90 26.17
C VAL A 285 -3.03 -11.46 25.80
N LEU A 286 -2.13 -11.52 26.78
CA LEU A 286 -0.71 -11.35 26.52
C LEU A 286 -0.19 -12.61 25.81
N MET A 287 0.22 -12.46 24.56
CA MET A 287 0.73 -13.54 23.72
C MET A 287 2.16 -13.27 23.30
N LYS A 288 2.89 -14.32 22.92
CA LYS A 288 4.18 -14.14 22.23
C LYS A 288 3.94 -13.43 20.90
N ALA A 289 4.78 -12.47 20.56
CA ALA A 289 4.64 -11.74 19.31
C ALA A 289 4.65 -12.67 18.08
N SER A 290 5.47 -13.74 18.13
CA SER A 290 5.49 -14.79 17.10
C SER A 290 4.17 -15.53 16.92
N ASP A 291 3.34 -15.63 17.96
CA ASP A 291 2.06 -16.35 17.91
C ASP A 291 0.91 -15.44 17.44
N ALA A 292 1.14 -14.12 17.43
CA ALA A 292 0.12 -13.12 17.13
C ALA A 292 0.35 -12.46 15.77
N VAL A 293 1.60 -12.20 15.37
CA VAL A 293 1.92 -11.32 14.23
C VAL A 293 2.27 -12.09 12.95
N ILE A 294 2.66 -13.37 13.06
CA ILE A 294 3.18 -14.13 11.92
C ILE A 294 2.45 -15.46 11.72
N SER A 295 2.20 -15.81 10.46
CA SER A 295 1.58 -17.09 10.06
C SER A 295 2.59 -18.20 9.79
N LEU A 296 3.88 -17.86 9.71
CA LEU A 296 4.97 -18.79 9.44
C LEU A 296 5.92 -18.91 10.64
N PRO A 297 6.61 -20.05 10.82
CA PRO A 297 7.64 -20.18 11.85
C PRO A 297 8.73 -19.12 11.69
N VAL A 298 9.13 -18.48 12.80
CA VAL A 298 10.14 -17.40 12.79
C VAL A 298 11.41 -17.79 12.04
N ASP A 299 11.91 -19.02 12.26
CA ASP A 299 13.15 -19.51 11.65
C ASP A 299 13.05 -19.66 10.11
N SER A 300 11.82 -19.72 9.57
CA SER A 300 11.62 -19.72 8.13
C SER A 300 11.73 -18.34 7.50
N LEU A 301 11.55 -17.26 8.29
CA LEU A 301 11.56 -15.88 7.79
C LEU A 301 12.98 -15.38 7.47
N GLU A 302 14.02 -16.04 7.99
CA GLU A 302 15.41 -15.59 7.79
C GLU A 302 15.86 -15.74 6.33
N LEU A 303 15.39 -16.79 5.63
CA LEU A 303 15.91 -17.19 4.32
C LEU A 303 14.81 -17.26 3.27
N CYS A 304 15.10 -16.73 2.09
CA CYS A 304 14.27 -16.89 0.90
C CYS A 304 14.14 -18.38 0.53
N THR A 305 12.91 -18.87 0.37
CA THR A 305 12.61 -20.27 0.03
C THR A 305 13.31 -20.78 -1.23
N THR A 306 13.41 -19.94 -2.26
CA THR A 306 14.00 -20.32 -3.56
C THR A 306 15.52 -20.27 -3.57
N SER A 307 16.12 -19.20 -3.03
CA SER A 307 17.56 -18.99 -3.11
C SER A 307 18.32 -19.54 -1.89
N ARG A 308 17.63 -19.75 -0.76
CA ARG A 308 18.19 -20.08 0.55
C ARG A 308 19.21 -19.04 1.06
N MET A 309 19.17 -17.84 0.50
CA MET A 309 19.93 -16.68 0.96
C MET A 309 19.07 -15.80 1.85
N PRO A 310 19.68 -15.06 2.80
CA PRO A 310 18.94 -14.12 3.62
C PRO A 310 18.33 -12.99 2.80
N TYR A 311 17.21 -12.46 3.27
CA TYR A 311 16.60 -11.27 2.68
C TYR A 311 17.52 -10.06 2.82
N LYS A 312 17.53 -9.20 1.80
CA LYS A 312 18.26 -7.93 1.85
C LYS A 312 17.37 -6.90 2.53
N LEU A 313 17.85 -6.31 3.61
CA LEU A 313 17.15 -5.30 4.39
C LEU A 313 17.87 -3.97 4.27
N ASN A 314 17.16 -2.93 3.81
CA ASN A 314 17.70 -1.59 3.70
C ASN A 314 16.81 -0.62 4.47
N VAL A 315 17.34 0.06 5.48
CA VAL A 315 16.61 1.15 6.15
C VAL A 315 16.49 2.31 5.17
N ASN A 316 15.28 2.80 4.96
CA ASN A 316 15.01 3.96 4.13
C ASN A 316 15.04 5.22 4.98
N VAL A 317 15.74 6.23 4.49
CA VAL A 317 15.80 7.54 5.13
C VAL A 317 15.23 8.61 4.22
N ARG A 318 14.45 9.50 4.81
CA ARG A 318 14.03 10.76 4.22
C ARG A 318 14.99 11.84 4.66
N SER A 319 15.72 12.41 3.71
CA SER A 319 16.66 13.49 3.99
C SER A 319 16.15 14.81 3.43
N ARG A 320 16.17 15.86 4.25
CA ARG A 320 15.94 17.24 3.81
C ARG A 320 17.28 17.85 3.45
N LEU A 321 17.41 18.27 2.21
CA LEU A 321 18.54 19.01 1.68
C LEU A 321 18.18 20.49 1.67
N GLU A 322 19.08 21.33 2.15
CA GLU A 322 18.92 22.79 2.12
C GLU A 322 20.13 23.40 1.44
N GLY A 323 19.91 24.49 0.71
CA GLY A 323 20.98 25.26 0.13
C GLY A 323 20.58 26.68 -0.21
N VAL A 324 21.57 27.54 -0.21
CA VAL A 324 21.45 28.98 -0.44
C VAL A 324 22.51 29.38 -1.45
N ALA A 325 22.07 30.02 -2.54
CA ALA A 325 22.93 30.66 -3.52
C ALA A 325 22.76 32.19 -3.42
N LYS A 326 23.84 32.87 -3.06
CA LYS A 326 23.91 34.34 -2.97
C LYS A 326 24.60 34.89 -4.20
N PHE A 327 23.86 35.64 -5.01
CA PHE A 327 24.36 36.28 -6.22
C PHE A 327 24.71 37.74 -5.91
N LEU A 328 25.89 38.17 -6.33
CA LEU A 328 26.37 39.54 -6.19
C LEU A 328 26.69 40.14 -7.56
N VAL A 329 26.09 41.29 -7.87
CA VAL A 329 26.27 41.99 -9.15
C VAL A 329 27.38 43.03 -9.05
N HIS A 330 28.47 42.79 -9.77
CA HIS A 330 29.66 43.65 -9.78
C HIS A 330 29.51 44.88 -10.67
N LYS A 331 30.30 45.91 -10.34
CA LYS A 331 30.29 47.19 -11.05
C LYS A 331 30.84 47.08 -12.48
N ASP A 332 31.91 46.29 -12.63
CA ASP A 332 32.69 46.10 -13.84
C ASP A 332 32.75 44.60 -14.16
N SER A 333 32.91 44.22 -15.44
CA SER A 333 33.08 42.82 -15.83
C SER A 333 34.34 42.26 -15.16
N LEU A 334 34.20 41.21 -14.36
CA LEU A 334 35.32 40.55 -13.71
C LEU A 334 36.12 39.78 -14.78
N GLU A 335 37.32 40.26 -15.13
CA GLU A 335 38.10 39.70 -16.25
C GLU A 335 38.59 38.26 -16.04
N THR A 336 38.50 37.65 -14.84
CA THR A 336 39.27 36.42 -14.59
C THR A 336 38.65 35.27 -13.79
N ASN A 337 37.44 35.33 -13.21
CA ASN A 337 36.88 34.17 -12.48
C ASN A 337 35.35 34.16 -12.35
N ILE A 338 34.62 34.67 -13.34
CA ILE A 338 33.16 34.54 -13.34
C ILE A 338 32.84 33.09 -13.70
N SER A 339 32.25 32.40 -12.75
CA SER A 339 31.83 31.03 -12.92
C SER A 339 30.84 30.94 -14.09
N ARG A 340 31.25 30.23 -15.14
CA ARG A 340 30.40 29.81 -16.27
C ARG A 340 29.53 28.62 -15.89
N ASP A 341 29.25 28.42 -14.62
CA ASP A 341 28.45 27.28 -14.19
C ASP A 341 27.03 27.44 -14.70
N THR A 342 26.70 26.60 -15.67
CA THR A 342 25.40 26.59 -16.34
C THR A 342 24.27 26.47 -15.32
N LEU A 343 24.44 25.71 -14.24
CA LEU A 343 23.41 25.52 -13.20
C LEU A 343 23.10 26.83 -12.49
N MET A 344 24.12 27.61 -12.12
CA MET A 344 23.94 28.87 -11.39
C MET A 344 23.39 29.96 -12.29
N VAL A 345 23.79 29.97 -13.56
CA VAL A 345 23.18 30.85 -14.58
C VAL A 345 21.71 30.48 -14.80
N ASP A 346 21.38 29.19 -14.83
CA ASP A 346 20.00 28.71 -14.96
C ASP A 346 19.16 29.07 -13.75
N LEU A 347 19.70 28.91 -12.54
CA LEU A 347 19.03 29.31 -11.30
C LEU A 347 18.76 30.81 -11.26
N PHE A 348 19.76 31.62 -11.61
CA PHE A 348 19.63 33.08 -11.66
C PHE A 348 18.61 33.52 -12.71
N ASN A 349 18.64 32.92 -13.91
CA ASN A 349 17.65 33.15 -14.96
C ASN A 349 16.24 32.77 -14.50
N HIS A 350 16.10 31.61 -13.84
CA HIS A 350 14.82 31.13 -13.33
C HIS A 350 14.23 32.10 -12.30
N ASN A 351 15.05 32.61 -11.37
CA ASN A 351 14.59 33.57 -10.38
C ASN A 351 14.04 34.85 -11.02
N LEU A 352 14.81 35.46 -11.94
CA LEU A 352 14.36 36.66 -12.66
C LEU A 352 13.11 36.39 -13.53
N LYS A 353 13.02 35.20 -14.12
CA LYS A 353 11.85 34.76 -14.89
C LYS A 353 10.61 34.62 -14.01
N THR A 354 10.74 34.01 -12.83
CA THR A 354 9.63 33.83 -11.89
C THR A 354 9.10 35.17 -11.40
N ASP A 355 9.99 36.12 -11.09
CA ASP A 355 9.60 37.49 -10.73
C ASP A 355 8.86 38.20 -11.87
N ALA A 356 9.38 38.11 -13.09
CA ALA A 356 8.73 38.68 -14.26
C ALA A 356 7.37 38.01 -14.56
N LEU A 357 7.27 36.69 -14.38
CA LEU A 357 6.03 35.93 -14.58
C LEU A 357 4.97 36.33 -13.55
N ALA A 358 5.35 36.54 -12.29
CA ALA A 358 4.42 36.99 -11.25
C ALA A 358 3.77 38.33 -11.64
N GLU A 359 4.56 39.31 -12.14
CA GLU A 359 4.02 40.59 -12.63
C GLU A 359 3.08 40.40 -13.82
N VAL A 360 3.46 39.55 -14.79
CA VAL A 360 2.62 39.27 -15.97
C VAL A 360 1.32 38.59 -15.60
N LEU A 361 1.33 37.67 -14.63
CA LEU A 361 0.12 36.98 -14.19
C LEU A 361 -0.88 37.95 -13.53
N VAL A 362 -0.42 38.97 -12.82
CA VAL A 362 -1.29 40.03 -12.30
C VAL A 362 -1.94 40.80 -13.45
N ILE A 363 -1.17 41.21 -14.45
CA ILE A 363 -1.68 41.95 -15.62
C ILE A 363 -2.69 41.12 -16.41
N VAL A 364 -2.41 39.83 -16.63
CA VAL A 364 -3.31 38.92 -17.36
C VAL A 364 -4.58 38.60 -16.56
N ALA A 365 -4.50 38.58 -15.23
CA ALA A 365 -5.69 38.44 -14.38
C ALA A 365 -6.59 39.68 -14.44
N GLU A 366 -6.01 40.87 -14.59
CA GLU A 366 -6.76 42.13 -14.79
C GLU A 366 -7.37 42.23 -16.20
N ASP A 367 -6.71 41.69 -17.22
CA ASP A 367 -7.19 41.66 -18.60
C ASP A 367 -6.95 40.29 -19.27
N SER A 368 -7.98 39.45 -19.25
CA SER A 368 -7.95 38.11 -19.84
C SER A 368 -7.73 38.11 -21.36
N SER A 369 -7.93 39.23 -22.06
CA SER A 369 -7.62 39.32 -23.49
C SER A 369 -6.12 39.23 -23.78
N LEU A 370 -5.28 39.42 -22.75
CA LEU A 370 -3.82 39.35 -22.85
C LEU A 370 -3.26 37.93 -22.72
N ILE A 371 -4.09 36.91 -22.51
CA ILE A 371 -3.65 35.51 -22.38
C ILE A 371 -2.80 35.07 -23.59
N GLU A 372 -3.22 35.42 -24.81
CA GLU A 372 -2.47 35.06 -26.03
C GLU A 372 -1.14 35.82 -26.16
N LYS A 373 -0.97 36.93 -25.43
CA LYS A 373 0.25 37.76 -25.42
C LYS A 373 1.15 37.48 -24.22
N LYS A 374 0.80 36.52 -23.36
CA LYS A 374 1.49 36.24 -22.09
C LYS A 374 3.01 36.08 -22.28
N ASP A 375 3.45 35.31 -23.28
CA ASP A 375 4.87 35.04 -23.48
C ASP A 375 5.63 36.28 -23.97
N SER A 376 5.02 37.09 -24.83
CA SER A 376 5.60 38.38 -25.26
C SER A 376 5.68 39.38 -24.11
N LEU A 377 4.65 39.42 -23.26
CA LEU A 377 4.65 40.22 -22.04
C LEU A 377 5.75 39.75 -21.09
N LEU A 378 5.93 38.44 -20.92
CA LEU A 378 6.97 37.86 -20.08
C LEU A 378 8.37 38.23 -20.57
N VAL A 379 8.65 38.15 -21.88
CA VAL A 379 9.95 38.61 -22.41
C VAL A 379 10.18 40.10 -22.10
N SER A 380 9.18 40.96 -22.30
CA SER A 380 9.32 42.40 -22.02
C SER A 380 9.54 42.70 -20.53
N HIS A 381 8.81 42.02 -19.64
CA HIS A 381 8.97 42.18 -18.19
C HIS A 381 10.29 41.59 -17.70
N PHE A 382 10.76 40.50 -18.31
CA PHE A 382 12.06 39.93 -18.02
C PHE A 382 13.20 40.90 -18.39
N ILE A 383 13.16 41.50 -19.58
CA ILE A 383 14.15 42.53 -19.98
C ILE A 383 14.12 43.71 -19.01
N LYS A 384 12.92 44.16 -18.62
CA LYS A 384 12.74 45.20 -17.60
C LYS A 384 13.39 44.76 -16.28
N LYS A 385 13.17 43.54 -15.80
CA LYS A 385 13.80 43.01 -14.57
C LYS A 385 15.31 42.98 -14.67
N VAL A 386 15.86 42.48 -15.77
CA VAL A 386 17.30 42.48 -16.05
C VAL A 386 17.87 43.91 -16.01
N SER A 387 17.14 44.91 -16.52
CA SER A 387 17.55 46.31 -16.49
C SER A 387 17.42 46.98 -15.10
N GLU A 388 16.53 46.47 -14.26
CA GLU A 388 16.31 46.95 -12.88
C GLU A 388 17.40 46.46 -11.93
N VAL A 389 18.11 45.38 -12.26
CA VAL A 389 19.24 44.86 -11.48
C VAL A 389 20.39 45.88 -11.48
N LYS A 390 20.61 46.51 -10.32
CA LYS A 390 21.62 47.54 -10.10
C LYS A 390 22.93 46.93 -9.60
N ARG A 391 23.95 47.80 -9.60
CA ARG A 391 25.29 47.50 -9.08
C ARG A 391 25.22 47.26 -7.58
N LYS A 392 25.87 46.19 -7.12
CA LYS A 392 25.87 45.73 -5.73
C LYS A 392 24.53 45.19 -5.24
N ASP A 393 23.59 44.90 -6.15
CA ASP A 393 22.42 44.14 -5.76
C ASP A 393 22.85 42.74 -5.34
N GLU A 394 22.26 42.29 -4.24
CA GLU A 394 22.43 40.96 -3.68
C GLU A 394 21.10 40.21 -3.85
N PHE A 395 21.17 39.03 -4.46
CA PHE A 395 20.02 38.14 -4.60
C PHE A 395 20.31 36.87 -3.84
N GLU A 396 19.35 36.43 -3.04
CA GLU A 396 19.45 35.16 -2.34
C GLU A 396 18.39 34.22 -2.89
N VAL A 397 18.83 33.07 -3.38
CA VAL A 397 17.95 31.98 -3.82
C VAL A 397 18.18 30.80 -2.89
N SER A 398 17.19 30.51 -2.06
CA SER A 398 17.16 29.31 -1.23
C SER A 398 16.42 28.19 -1.95
N GLY A 399 16.95 26.98 -1.90
CA GLY A 399 16.27 25.76 -2.30
C GLY A 399 16.15 24.80 -1.13
N ASP A 400 15.05 24.07 -1.07
CA ASP A 400 14.92 22.89 -0.25
C ASP A 400 14.43 21.70 -1.08
N TYR A 401 14.97 20.52 -0.80
CA TYR A 401 14.62 19.31 -1.52
C TYR A 401 14.58 18.13 -0.58
N THR A 402 13.56 17.28 -0.72
CA THR A 402 13.43 16.08 0.10
C THR A 402 13.71 14.86 -0.77
N ILE A 403 14.62 14.01 -0.31
CA ILE A 403 14.93 12.73 -0.94
C ILE A 403 14.56 11.59 -0.02
N THR A 404 14.12 10.49 -0.61
CA THR A 404 13.97 9.20 0.09
C THR A 404 14.94 8.23 -0.55
N VAL A 405 15.91 7.75 0.22
CA VAL A 405 16.93 6.81 -0.27
C VAL A 405 17.28 5.77 0.81
N PRO A 406 17.82 4.61 0.42
CA PRO A 406 18.42 3.68 1.37
C PRO A 406 19.55 4.34 2.18
N ALA A 407 19.63 4.05 3.48
CA ALA A 407 20.56 4.67 4.42
C ALA A 407 22.03 4.45 4.04
N ASP A 408 22.36 3.26 3.52
CA ASP A 408 23.71 2.91 3.03
C ASP A 408 24.14 3.78 1.83
N THR A 409 23.19 4.28 1.04
CA THR A 409 23.46 5.19 -0.08
C THR A 409 23.65 6.64 0.34
N MET A 410 23.35 7.03 1.58
CA MET A 410 23.52 8.40 2.06
C MET A 410 24.96 8.89 2.01
N ALA A 411 25.94 7.99 2.14
CA ALA A 411 27.34 8.34 1.94
C ALA A 411 27.59 8.91 0.53
N ASN A 412 26.86 8.43 -0.49
CA ASN A 412 26.95 8.95 -1.85
C ASN A 412 26.32 10.35 -2.01
N TRP A 413 25.47 10.76 -1.06
CA TRP A 413 24.89 12.09 -1.01
C TRP A 413 25.78 13.10 -0.28
N GLN A 414 26.85 12.65 0.38
CA GLN A 414 27.90 13.57 0.84
C GLN A 414 28.67 14.20 -0.34
N ASP A 415 28.49 13.68 -1.56
CA ASP A 415 28.96 14.35 -2.78
C ASP A 415 28.22 15.69 -2.96
N SER A 416 29.00 16.75 -2.81
CA SER A 416 28.58 18.13 -2.96
C SER A 416 27.83 18.39 -4.29
N LEU A 417 28.20 17.72 -5.38
CA LEU A 417 27.59 17.93 -6.68
C LEU A 417 26.14 17.44 -6.75
N ARG A 418 25.81 16.33 -6.08
CA ARG A 418 24.45 15.77 -6.09
C ARG A 418 23.48 16.62 -5.29
N ILE A 419 23.88 17.04 -4.08
CA ILE A 419 23.07 17.95 -3.26
C ILE A 419 22.85 19.25 -4.03
N ARG A 420 23.93 19.82 -4.58
CA ARG A 420 23.88 21.03 -5.37
C ARG A 420 22.90 20.93 -6.54
N GLN A 421 22.97 19.83 -7.31
CA GLN A 421 22.05 19.61 -8.44
C GLN A 421 20.61 19.42 -7.98
N ALA A 422 20.37 18.74 -6.86
CA ALA A 422 19.02 18.50 -6.36
C ALA A 422 18.37 19.78 -5.80
N VAL A 423 19.12 20.55 -5.01
CA VAL A 423 18.64 21.77 -4.34
C VAL A 423 18.47 22.94 -5.31
N PHE A 424 19.37 23.05 -6.29
CA PHE A 424 19.39 24.18 -7.23
C PHE A 424 18.88 23.79 -8.62
N LEU A 425 18.11 22.70 -8.75
CA LEU A 425 17.57 22.28 -10.04
C LEU A 425 16.57 23.32 -10.57
N ALA A 426 16.98 24.09 -11.57
CA ALA A 426 16.09 24.97 -12.30
C ALA A 426 15.50 24.23 -13.51
N HIS A 427 14.18 24.22 -13.64
CA HIS A 427 13.53 23.71 -14.85
C HIS A 427 13.82 24.63 -16.03
N VAL A 428 14.61 24.13 -16.98
CA VAL A 428 14.91 24.83 -18.24
C VAL A 428 13.88 24.45 -19.30
N ASP A 429 12.90 25.33 -19.50
CA ASP A 429 11.94 25.23 -20.61
C ASP A 429 12.42 26.01 -21.85
N SER A 430 11.71 25.85 -22.97
CA SER A 430 12.03 26.55 -24.22
C SER A 430 12.09 28.06 -24.05
N LEU A 431 11.20 28.62 -23.23
CA LEU A 431 11.19 30.05 -22.93
C LEU A 431 12.43 30.47 -22.12
N SER A 432 12.86 29.66 -21.16
CA SER A 432 14.10 29.93 -20.40
C SER A 432 15.31 29.95 -21.32
N MET A 433 15.37 29.08 -22.34
CA MET A 433 16.43 29.13 -23.34
C MET A 433 16.40 30.43 -24.15
N VAL A 434 15.21 30.91 -24.53
CA VAL A 434 15.04 32.19 -25.22
C VAL A 434 15.51 33.35 -24.33
N LEU A 435 15.06 33.40 -23.07
CA LEU A 435 15.43 34.45 -22.11
C LEU A 435 16.95 34.46 -21.84
N LYS A 436 17.58 33.29 -21.72
CA LYS A 436 19.03 33.16 -21.60
C LYS A 436 19.79 33.68 -22.82
N SER A 437 19.20 33.61 -24.01
CA SER A 437 19.83 34.07 -25.25
C SER A 437 19.76 35.57 -25.46
N LEU A 438 18.99 36.31 -24.63
CA LEU A 438 18.89 37.76 -24.70
C LEU A 438 20.24 38.42 -24.38
N GLU A 439 20.63 39.40 -25.19
CA GLU A 439 21.92 40.09 -25.05
C GLU A 439 22.06 40.78 -23.69
N GLU A 440 20.97 41.38 -23.21
CA GLU A 440 20.91 42.04 -21.91
C GLU A 440 21.21 41.07 -20.76
N PHE A 441 20.66 39.86 -20.84
CA PHE A 441 20.90 38.82 -19.84
C PHE A 441 22.31 38.27 -19.92
N GLN A 442 22.81 38.00 -21.14
CA GLN A 442 24.20 37.58 -21.35
C GLN A 442 25.17 38.61 -20.75
N LEU A 443 24.98 39.90 -21.02
CA LEU A 443 25.79 40.98 -20.44
C LEU A 443 25.68 41.03 -18.91
N LEU A 444 24.48 40.85 -18.34
CA LEU A 444 24.30 40.79 -16.89
C LEU A 444 25.08 39.63 -16.26
N THR A 445 25.00 38.43 -16.82
CA THR A 445 25.69 37.24 -16.26
C THR A 445 27.22 37.39 -16.25
N THR A 446 27.80 38.18 -17.15
CA THR A 446 29.24 38.54 -17.10
C THR A 446 29.61 39.48 -15.95
N ARG A 447 28.67 39.85 -15.08
CA ARG A 447 28.91 40.70 -13.90
C ARG A 447 28.42 40.05 -12.62
N VAL A 448 27.86 38.86 -12.69
CA VAL A 448 27.32 38.16 -11.52
C VAL A 448 28.39 37.21 -10.99
N SER A 449 28.74 37.33 -9.72
CA SER A 449 29.38 36.24 -8.98
C SER A 449 28.36 35.57 -8.08
N TYR A 450 28.65 34.37 -7.61
CA TYR A 450 27.82 33.71 -6.62
C TYR A 450 28.66 33.05 -5.53
N GLU A 451 28.07 32.91 -4.35
CA GLU A 451 28.52 32.07 -3.27
C GLU A 451 27.38 31.09 -2.96
N GLU A 452 27.69 29.80 -2.90
CA GLU A 452 26.71 28.75 -2.61
C GLU A 452 27.09 28.00 -1.34
N SER A 453 26.08 27.64 -0.56
CA SER A 453 26.21 26.74 0.58
C SER A 453 25.07 25.75 0.55
N TYR A 454 25.33 24.49 0.87
CA TYR A 454 24.30 23.46 0.92
C TYR A 454 24.74 22.32 1.82
N TYR A 455 23.78 21.67 2.46
CA TYR A 455 24.02 20.59 3.41
C TYR A 455 22.78 19.71 3.55
N ILE A 456 22.97 18.54 4.15
CA ILE A 456 21.87 17.68 4.59
C ILE A 456 21.37 18.23 5.93
N ALA A 457 20.20 18.85 5.93
CA ALA A 457 19.63 19.53 7.09
C ALA A 457 19.03 18.56 8.10
N LYS A 458 18.39 17.50 7.61
CA LYS A 458 17.72 16.49 8.44
C LYS A 458 17.77 15.12 7.77
N VAL A 459 17.90 14.06 8.55
CA VAL A 459 17.79 12.67 8.10
C VAL A 459 16.82 11.97 9.06
N ASP A 460 15.65 11.60 8.54
CA ASP A 460 14.63 10.86 9.27
C ASP A 460 14.56 9.44 8.74
N THR A 461 14.59 8.42 9.61
CA THR A 461 14.28 7.05 9.20
C THR A 461 12.78 6.93 8.99
N ILE A 462 12.35 6.49 7.80
CA ILE A 462 10.92 6.44 7.45
C ILE A 462 10.37 5.03 7.24
N GLY A 463 11.24 4.03 7.14
CA GLY A 463 10.83 2.68 6.83
C GLY A 463 11.98 1.78 6.46
N VAL A 464 11.65 0.62 5.93
CA VAL A 464 12.58 -0.41 5.50
C VAL A 464 12.13 -0.95 4.15
N THR A 465 13.10 -1.23 3.29
CA THR A 465 12.88 -2.04 2.09
C THR A 465 13.36 -3.47 2.35
N ILE A 466 12.47 -4.44 2.22
CA ILE A 466 12.76 -5.88 2.28
C ILE A 466 12.79 -6.40 0.84
N ARG A 467 13.94 -6.90 0.39
CA ARG A 467 14.09 -7.42 -0.99
C ARG A 467 14.40 -8.90 -1.00
N CYS A 468 13.77 -9.62 -1.93
CA CYS A 468 14.23 -10.93 -2.32
C CYS A 468 15.69 -10.85 -2.80
N PRO A 469 16.59 -11.76 -2.39
CA PRO A 469 17.99 -11.74 -2.83
C PRO A 469 18.17 -12.09 -4.33
N ILE A 470 17.09 -12.43 -5.02
CA ILE A 470 17.06 -12.64 -6.47
C ILE A 470 16.87 -11.28 -7.16
N ASP A 471 17.94 -10.69 -7.69
CA ASP A 471 17.88 -9.33 -8.26
C ASP A 471 17.18 -9.28 -9.65
N SER A 472 17.22 -10.35 -10.44
CA SER A 472 16.51 -10.44 -11.73
C SER A 472 16.14 -11.87 -12.10
N VAL A 473 17.11 -12.63 -12.62
CA VAL A 473 16.91 -13.95 -13.22
C VAL A 473 17.73 -14.96 -12.43
N TYR A 474 17.07 -15.81 -11.64
CA TYR A 474 17.75 -16.80 -10.82
C TYR A 474 17.76 -18.18 -11.49
N HIS A 475 18.96 -18.67 -11.78
CA HIS A 475 19.16 -20.06 -12.15
C HIS A 475 19.55 -20.86 -10.91
N LYS A 476 18.61 -21.68 -10.40
CA LYS A 476 18.92 -22.67 -9.36
C LYS A 476 20.21 -23.43 -9.73
N PRO A 477 21.25 -23.44 -8.87
CA PRO A 477 22.54 -24.06 -9.20
C PRO A 477 22.40 -25.57 -9.41
N ASP A 478 21.51 -26.21 -8.65
CA ASP A 478 21.34 -27.66 -8.61
C ASP A 478 20.30 -28.19 -9.61
N ARG A 479 20.19 -27.57 -10.79
CA ARG A 479 19.25 -28.02 -11.81
C ARG A 479 19.60 -29.42 -12.30
N SER A 480 18.64 -30.33 -12.21
CA SER A 480 18.78 -31.69 -12.75
C SER A 480 18.96 -31.65 -14.28
N LEU A 481 19.58 -32.69 -14.86
CA LEU A 481 19.74 -32.80 -16.30
C LEU A 481 18.39 -32.70 -17.04
N ILE A 482 17.33 -33.24 -16.44
CA ILE A 482 15.96 -33.18 -16.97
C ILE A 482 15.46 -31.73 -17.01
N GLN A 483 15.64 -30.95 -15.94
CA GLN A 483 15.28 -29.53 -15.91
C GLN A 483 16.03 -28.71 -16.96
N LYS A 484 17.30 -29.04 -17.20
CA LYS A 484 18.12 -28.41 -18.24
C LYS A 484 17.63 -28.75 -19.66
N ILE A 485 17.27 -30.01 -19.91
CA ILE A 485 16.80 -30.48 -21.22
C ILE A 485 15.42 -29.90 -21.56
N PHE A 486 14.49 -29.90 -20.59
CA PHE A 486 13.11 -29.46 -20.83
C PHE A 486 12.91 -27.95 -20.61
N GLY A 487 13.99 -27.19 -20.45
CA GLY A 487 13.95 -25.73 -20.54
C GLY A 487 13.12 -25.06 -19.46
N VAL A 488 13.16 -25.57 -18.21
CA VAL A 488 12.52 -24.86 -17.09
C VAL A 488 13.16 -23.48 -16.98
N GLY A 489 12.34 -22.45 -17.17
CA GLY A 489 12.77 -21.06 -17.17
C GLY A 489 13.55 -20.66 -15.92
N PRO A 490 14.32 -19.57 -15.96
CA PRO A 490 14.81 -18.96 -14.74
C PRO A 490 13.65 -18.60 -13.79
N THR A 491 13.93 -18.61 -12.49
CA THR A 491 12.98 -18.09 -11.51
C THR A 491 13.08 -16.56 -11.53
N GLU A 492 11.94 -15.90 -11.65
CA GLU A 492 11.84 -14.44 -11.64
C GLU A 492 12.01 -13.88 -10.23
N ASN A 493 12.28 -12.58 -10.13
CA ASN A 493 12.26 -11.87 -8.85
C ASN A 493 10.86 -11.97 -8.22
N HIS A 494 10.82 -12.31 -6.93
CA HIS A 494 9.57 -12.48 -6.17
C HIS A 494 8.94 -11.15 -5.74
N GLY A 495 9.64 -10.04 -5.96
CA GLY A 495 9.23 -8.69 -5.58
C GLY A 495 10.01 -8.16 -4.37
N HIS A 496 9.49 -7.07 -3.82
CA HIS A 496 10.00 -6.43 -2.62
C HIS A 496 8.87 -5.77 -1.83
N VAL A 497 9.14 -5.46 -0.57
CA VAL A 497 8.28 -4.62 0.27
C VAL A 497 9.01 -3.32 0.55
N GLU A 498 8.42 -2.18 0.24
CA GLU A 498 9.01 -0.86 0.44
C GLU A 498 8.14 -0.04 1.39
N ASN A 499 8.62 0.20 2.61
CA ASN A 499 7.89 0.96 3.65
C ASN A 499 6.48 0.39 3.95
N GLY A 500 6.29 -0.93 3.80
CA GLY A 500 5.00 -1.59 3.97
C GLY A 500 4.29 -1.88 2.64
N ASP A 501 4.62 -1.17 1.56
CA ASP A 501 3.98 -1.35 0.26
C ASP A 501 4.51 -2.60 -0.45
N LEU A 502 3.62 -3.50 -0.85
CA LEU A 502 3.94 -4.74 -1.52
C LEU A 502 4.08 -4.52 -3.03
N SER A 503 5.24 -4.84 -3.63
CA SER A 503 5.45 -4.61 -5.07
C SER A 503 4.59 -5.51 -5.99
N TRP A 504 3.81 -6.43 -5.42
CA TRP A 504 2.94 -7.37 -6.14
C TRP A 504 1.45 -7.15 -5.86
N SER A 505 1.08 -6.14 -5.06
CA SER A 505 -0.34 -5.85 -4.80
C SER A 505 -1.07 -5.41 -6.07
N GLU A 506 -0.46 -4.54 -6.89
CA GLU A 506 -1.06 -3.99 -8.13
C GLU A 506 -1.35 -5.02 -9.24
N GLN A 507 -0.95 -6.29 -9.07
CA GLN A 507 -1.16 -7.35 -10.06
C GLN A 507 -2.42 -8.20 -9.82
N LYS A 508 -3.17 -7.97 -8.74
CA LYS A 508 -4.45 -8.64 -8.45
C LYS A 508 -5.63 -7.79 -8.90
#